data_AF-A0A136L5K0-F1
#
_entry.id   AF-A0A136L5K0-F1
#
_cell.length_a   1.000
_cell.length_b   1.000
_cell.length_c   1.000
_cell.angle_alpha   90.00
_cell.angle_beta   90.00
_cell.angle_gamma   90.00
#
_symmetry.space_group_name_H-M   'P 1'
#
loop_
_entity.id
_entity.type
_entity.pdbx_description
1 polymer ?
#
loop_
_entity_poly.entity_id
_entity_poly.type
_entity_poly.pdbx_seq_one_letter_code
_entity_poly.pdbx_strand_id
1 'polypeptide(L)'
;MPQVFSSGANTLAKLSLITAAILPFGVLYAGSTFTRSSANTNVGVAVDQPVFFSHKHHAFELGIDCRYCHTSVEKSPVAGVPPTETCMSCHSQIWLNSPLLEPLRQSYETGESLVWNKVNKVPEFVYFNHSIHIARGVSCNECHGAVTKMQMTAKGRDLSMSWCLECHRNPEKYLYVEGEEGRGASPAERVFELYDKQRRGEQLSTREFNLLNDKTTVPTAEQVRNGEQQVERLGVKKQQLMDCWICHR
;
A
#
# COMPACT_ATOMS: atom_id res chain seq x y z
N MET A 1 -26.98 66.24 -10.54
CA MET A 1 -25.97 65.31 -11.11
C MET A 1 -26.67 64.01 -11.46
N PRO A 2 -26.54 63.49 -12.69
CA PRO A 2 -27.15 62.21 -13.04
C PRO A 2 -26.52 61.10 -12.20
N GLN A 3 -27.35 60.18 -11.70
CA GLN A 3 -26.91 59.03 -10.93
C GLN A 3 -26.10 58.10 -11.85
N VAL A 4 -24.78 58.04 -11.62
CA VAL A 4 -23.84 57.28 -12.47
C VAL A 4 -23.91 55.77 -12.21
N PHE A 5 -24.27 55.34 -11.00
CA PHE A 5 -24.36 53.94 -10.60
C PHE A 5 -25.75 53.57 -10.05
N SER A 6 -26.26 52.39 -10.42
CA SER A 6 -27.54 51.89 -9.91
C SER A 6 -27.50 51.62 -8.41
N SER A 7 -28.67 51.56 -7.75
CA SER A 7 -28.78 51.32 -6.31
C SER A 7 -28.16 49.99 -5.85
N GLY A 8 -28.04 49.01 -6.73
CA GLY A 8 -27.41 47.71 -6.45
C GLY A 8 -25.87 47.70 -6.56
N ALA A 9 -25.24 48.78 -7.02
CA ALA A 9 -23.80 48.81 -7.30
C ALA A 9 -22.94 48.55 -6.05
N ASN A 10 -23.36 49.02 -4.86
CA ASN A 10 -22.66 48.74 -3.61
C ASN A 10 -22.70 47.25 -3.22
N THR A 11 -23.84 46.58 -3.44
CA THR A 11 -23.97 45.15 -3.17
C THR A 11 -23.13 44.34 -4.15
N LEU A 12 -23.17 44.69 -5.44
CA LEU A 12 -22.35 44.07 -6.49
C LEU A 12 -20.85 44.25 -6.22
N ALA A 13 -20.40 45.45 -5.86
CA ALA A 13 -19.01 45.71 -5.52
C ALA A 13 -18.55 44.86 -4.32
N LYS A 14 -19.34 44.82 -3.23
CA LYS A 14 -19.04 44.00 -2.05
C LYS A 14 -18.98 42.50 -2.38
N LEU A 15 -19.96 41.98 -3.11
CA LEU A 15 -19.97 40.57 -3.53
C LEU A 15 -18.77 40.26 -4.43
N SER A 16 -18.46 41.13 -5.39
CA SER A 16 -17.33 40.93 -6.30
C SER A 16 -16.00 40.85 -5.56
N LEU A 17 -15.78 41.71 -4.55
CA LEU A 17 -14.56 41.69 -3.74
C LEU A 17 -14.47 40.44 -2.87
N ILE A 18 -15.58 40.03 -2.24
CA ILE A 18 -15.65 38.81 -1.43
C ILE A 18 -15.40 37.57 -2.30
N THR A 19 -16.06 37.47 -3.46
CA THR A 19 -15.86 36.37 -4.41
C THR A 19 -14.44 36.38 -4.95
N ALA A 20 -13.89 37.52 -5.34
CA ALA A 20 -12.50 37.61 -5.81
C ALA A 20 -11.49 37.19 -4.73
N ALA A 21 -11.78 37.46 -3.45
CA ALA A 21 -10.94 37.03 -2.34
C ALA A 21 -11.06 35.53 -2.05
N ILE A 22 -12.28 34.96 -2.06
CA ILE A 22 -12.52 33.57 -1.63
C ILE A 22 -12.35 32.55 -2.77
N LEU A 23 -12.78 32.89 -3.97
CA LEU A 23 -12.83 31.97 -5.11
C LEU A 23 -11.47 31.31 -5.41
N PRO A 24 -10.32 32.02 -5.40
CA PRO A 24 -9.03 31.38 -5.63
C PRO A 24 -8.72 30.30 -4.59
N PHE A 25 -9.00 30.54 -3.30
CA PHE A 25 -8.80 29.53 -2.26
C PHE A 25 -9.77 28.36 -2.41
N GLY A 26 -11.02 28.62 -2.78
CA GLY A 26 -12.00 27.56 -3.07
C GLY A 26 -11.56 26.67 -4.23
N VAL A 27 -11.08 27.26 -5.33
CA VAL A 27 -10.58 26.53 -6.50
C VAL A 27 -9.31 25.74 -6.16
N LEU A 28 -8.35 26.35 -5.45
CA LEU A 28 -7.13 25.66 -5.02
C LEU A 28 -7.44 24.50 -4.07
N TYR A 29 -8.35 24.69 -3.12
CA TYR A 29 -8.78 23.64 -2.19
C TYR A 29 -9.46 22.50 -2.95
N ALA A 30 -10.43 22.80 -3.81
CA ALA A 30 -11.12 21.79 -4.62
C ALA A 30 -10.17 21.04 -5.57
N GLY A 31 -9.25 21.75 -6.21
CA GLY A 31 -8.22 21.14 -7.05
C GLY A 31 -7.27 20.24 -6.26
N SER A 32 -6.84 20.68 -5.07
CA SER A 32 -5.98 19.88 -4.19
C SER A 32 -6.69 18.63 -3.65
N THR A 33 -7.96 18.72 -3.29
CA THR A 33 -8.71 17.55 -2.81
C THR A 33 -9.01 16.58 -3.95
N PHE A 34 -9.35 17.07 -5.13
CA PHE A 34 -9.58 16.22 -6.31
C PHE A 34 -8.32 15.46 -6.74
N THR A 35 -7.18 16.17 -6.87
CA THR A 35 -5.90 15.56 -7.28
C THR A 35 -5.41 14.49 -6.30
N ARG A 36 -5.73 14.61 -5.00
CA ARG A 36 -5.38 13.63 -3.96
C ARG A 36 -6.46 12.57 -3.71
N SER A 37 -7.60 12.65 -4.38
CA SER A 37 -8.69 11.69 -4.18
C SER A 37 -8.36 10.30 -4.72
N SER A 38 -9.03 9.27 -4.21
CA SER A 38 -8.94 7.90 -4.74
C SER A 38 -9.34 7.82 -6.20
N ALA A 39 -10.26 8.67 -6.64
CA ALA A 39 -10.70 8.75 -8.04
C ALA A 39 -9.57 9.15 -9.00
N ASN A 40 -8.65 10.03 -8.56
CA ASN A 40 -7.50 10.43 -9.37
C ASN A 40 -6.29 9.48 -9.20
N THR A 41 -6.10 8.93 -8.00
CA THR A 41 -4.94 8.08 -7.67
C THR A 41 -5.14 6.60 -8.02
N ASN A 42 -6.38 6.22 -8.41
CA ASN A 42 -6.83 4.86 -8.70
C ASN A 42 -6.67 3.89 -7.52
N VAL A 43 -6.76 4.40 -6.29
CA VAL A 43 -6.79 3.56 -5.08
C VAL A 43 -8.11 2.80 -5.05
N GLY A 44 -8.05 1.49 -4.82
CA GLY A 44 -9.22 0.59 -4.80
C GLY A 44 -9.76 0.22 -6.18
N VAL A 45 -9.19 0.75 -7.28
CA VAL A 45 -9.56 0.36 -8.65
C VAL A 45 -8.73 -0.86 -9.05
N ALA A 46 -9.41 -1.96 -9.38
CA ALA A 46 -8.75 -3.16 -9.89
C ALA A 46 -8.28 -2.93 -11.34
N VAL A 47 -7.13 -3.50 -11.68
CA VAL A 47 -6.56 -3.44 -13.03
C VAL A 47 -6.65 -4.82 -13.67
N ASP A 48 -7.07 -4.87 -14.92
CA ASP A 48 -7.12 -6.11 -15.69
C ASP A 48 -5.72 -6.73 -15.80
N GLN A 49 -5.64 -8.05 -15.69
CA GLN A 49 -4.39 -8.81 -15.74
C GLN A 49 -4.44 -9.81 -16.90
N PRO A 50 -3.28 -10.20 -17.45
CA PRO A 50 -3.23 -11.22 -18.51
C PRO A 50 -3.83 -12.55 -18.05
N VAL A 51 -3.67 -12.88 -16.77
CA VAL A 51 -4.33 -14.02 -16.10
C VAL A 51 -5.05 -13.49 -14.87
N PHE A 52 -6.31 -13.93 -14.67
CA PHE A 52 -7.12 -13.55 -13.52
C PHE A 52 -6.58 -14.19 -12.23
N PHE A 53 -5.58 -13.56 -11.62
CA PHE A 53 -4.97 -14.02 -10.38
C PHE A 53 -5.71 -13.47 -9.14
N SER A 54 -6.15 -14.37 -8.25
CA SER A 54 -6.82 -14.04 -7.00
C SER A 54 -5.88 -14.25 -5.80
N HIS A 55 -5.48 -13.16 -5.14
CA HIS A 55 -4.73 -13.24 -3.88
C HIS A 55 -5.57 -13.81 -2.76
N LYS A 56 -6.88 -13.54 -2.74
CA LYS A 56 -7.82 -14.15 -1.78
C LYS A 56 -7.79 -15.68 -1.86
N HIS A 57 -7.79 -16.24 -3.06
CA HIS A 57 -7.74 -17.68 -3.21
C HIS A 57 -6.41 -18.26 -2.72
N HIS A 58 -5.30 -17.72 -3.22
CA HIS A 58 -3.98 -18.30 -2.96
C HIS A 58 -3.46 -18.02 -1.54
N ALA A 59 -3.55 -16.78 -1.07
CA ALA A 59 -2.97 -16.39 0.22
C ALA A 59 -3.91 -16.65 1.40
N PHE A 60 -5.23 -16.45 1.24
CA PHE A 60 -6.18 -16.63 2.34
C PHE A 60 -6.81 -18.03 2.36
N GLU A 61 -7.47 -18.44 1.27
CA GLU A 61 -8.22 -19.71 1.24
C GLU A 61 -7.29 -20.93 1.24
N LEU A 62 -6.16 -20.87 0.51
CA LEU A 62 -5.15 -21.94 0.48
C LEU A 62 -4.03 -21.75 1.51
N GLY A 63 -3.89 -20.55 2.10
CA GLY A 63 -2.87 -20.27 3.10
C GLY A 63 -1.43 -20.29 2.58
N ILE A 64 -1.21 -19.98 1.30
CA ILE A 64 0.14 -19.93 0.70
C ILE A 64 0.87 -18.69 1.23
N ASP A 65 2.07 -18.89 1.79
CA ASP A 65 2.92 -17.82 2.28
C ASP A 65 3.30 -16.84 1.15
N CYS A 66 3.27 -15.54 1.44
CA CYS A 66 3.56 -14.48 0.48
C CYS A 66 4.93 -14.66 -0.22
N ARG A 67 5.92 -15.18 0.50
CA ARG A 67 7.30 -15.39 0.04
C ARG A 67 7.43 -16.57 -0.91
N TYR A 68 6.43 -17.45 -1.00
CA TYR A 68 6.42 -18.52 -2.00
C TYR A 68 6.46 -17.94 -3.42
N CYS A 69 5.68 -16.87 -3.64
CA CYS A 69 5.65 -16.16 -4.92
C CYS A 69 6.58 -14.94 -4.95
N HIS A 70 6.62 -14.16 -3.87
CA HIS A 70 7.40 -12.92 -3.76
C HIS A 70 8.74 -13.17 -3.06
N THR A 71 9.54 -14.08 -3.63
CA THR A 71 10.72 -14.67 -2.99
C THR A 71 11.82 -13.66 -2.63
N SER A 72 11.88 -12.52 -3.31
CA SER A 72 12.91 -11.50 -3.10
C SER A 72 12.51 -10.40 -2.12
N VAL A 73 11.28 -10.41 -1.59
CA VAL A 73 10.73 -9.32 -0.76
C VAL A 73 11.58 -9.00 0.49
N GLU A 74 12.23 -10.00 1.09
CA GLU A 74 13.05 -9.82 2.30
C GLU A 74 14.49 -9.41 2.01
N LYS A 75 14.95 -9.54 0.76
CA LYS A 75 16.38 -9.44 0.40
C LYS A 75 16.67 -8.36 -0.64
N SER A 76 15.69 -8.02 -1.46
CA SER A 76 15.85 -7.14 -2.61
C SER A 76 15.01 -5.86 -2.46
N PRO A 77 15.42 -4.76 -3.11
CA PRO A 77 14.58 -3.58 -3.26
C PRO A 77 13.25 -3.85 -3.97
N VAL A 78 13.18 -4.91 -4.77
CA VAL A 78 12.00 -5.29 -5.54
C VAL A 78 11.50 -6.64 -5.02
N ALA A 79 10.23 -6.73 -4.62
CA ALA A 79 9.60 -7.98 -4.18
C ALA A 79 9.45 -9.05 -5.28
N GLY A 80 9.51 -8.61 -6.55
CA GLY A 80 9.36 -9.46 -7.72
C GLY A 80 7.91 -9.85 -7.98
N VAL A 81 7.64 -10.26 -9.20
CA VAL A 81 6.44 -11.01 -9.58
C VAL A 81 6.91 -12.43 -9.90
N PRO A 82 6.21 -13.49 -9.46
CA PRO A 82 6.67 -14.85 -9.70
C PRO A 82 6.80 -15.13 -11.21
N PRO A 83 7.81 -15.92 -11.62
CA PRO A 83 7.90 -16.40 -12.98
C PRO A 83 6.82 -17.46 -13.25
N THR A 84 6.59 -17.78 -14.53
CA THR A 84 5.57 -18.73 -14.98
C THR A 84 5.72 -20.11 -14.33
N GLU A 85 6.94 -20.55 -14.07
CA GLU A 85 7.28 -21.82 -13.44
C GLU A 85 6.70 -21.95 -12.02
N THR A 86 6.63 -20.85 -11.26
CA THR A 86 6.03 -20.86 -9.92
C THR A 86 4.54 -21.17 -9.99
N CYS A 87 3.83 -20.67 -11.01
CA CYS A 87 2.43 -21.01 -11.22
C CYS A 87 2.27 -22.46 -11.67
N MET A 88 3.16 -22.92 -12.56
CA MET A 88 3.13 -24.27 -13.12
C MET A 88 3.57 -25.37 -12.15
N SER A 89 4.16 -25.03 -11.01
CA SER A 89 4.46 -26.01 -9.94
C SER A 89 3.20 -26.75 -9.46
N CYS A 90 2.04 -26.10 -9.52
CA CYS A 90 0.73 -26.70 -9.24
C CYS A 90 -0.15 -26.78 -10.50
N HIS A 91 -0.21 -25.72 -11.30
CA HIS A 91 -1.11 -25.65 -12.46
C HIS A 91 -0.71 -26.54 -13.64
N SER A 92 0.42 -27.27 -13.53
CA SER A 92 0.72 -28.42 -14.39
C SER A 92 -0.12 -29.68 -14.07
N GLN A 93 -0.86 -29.68 -12.96
CA GLN A 93 -1.72 -30.81 -12.55
C GLN A 93 -3.16 -30.39 -12.21
N ILE A 94 -3.39 -29.12 -11.83
CA ILE A 94 -4.72 -28.62 -11.44
C ILE A 94 -5.26 -27.61 -12.45
N TRP A 95 -6.57 -27.67 -12.70
CA TRP A 95 -7.28 -26.72 -13.58
C TRP A 95 -6.73 -26.64 -15.01
N LEU A 96 -6.13 -27.73 -15.50
CA LEU A 96 -5.40 -27.79 -16.78
C LEU A 96 -6.21 -27.28 -17.97
N ASN A 97 -7.50 -27.57 -18.01
CA ASN A 97 -8.38 -27.23 -19.12
C ASN A 97 -9.17 -25.93 -18.89
N SER A 98 -8.85 -25.17 -17.84
CA SER A 98 -9.53 -23.88 -17.60
C SER A 98 -9.13 -22.88 -18.67
N PRO A 99 -10.09 -22.24 -19.37
CA PRO A 99 -9.78 -21.21 -20.36
C PRO A 99 -9.11 -19.99 -19.73
N LEU A 100 -9.34 -19.73 -18.44
CA LEU A 100 -8.73 -18.62 -17.71
C LEU A 100 -7.21 -18.76 -17.55
N LEU A 101 -6.69 -19.99 -17.65
CA LEU A 101 -5.26 -20.29 -17.54
C LEU A 101 -4.58 -20.47 -18.90
N GLU A 102 -5.29 -20.23 -20.01
CA GLU A 102 -4.70 -20.32 -21.35
C GLU A 102 -3.45 -19.45 -21.51
N PRO A 103 -3.45 -18.16 -21.08
CA PRO A 103 -2.25 -17.33 -21.22
C PRO A 103 -1.07 -17.85 -20.37
N LEU A 104 -1.36 -18.51 -19.24
CA LEU A 104 -0.33 -19.13 -18.40
C LEU A 104 0.29 -20.36 -19.09
N ARG A 105 -0.54 -21.22 -19.70
CA ARG A 105 -0.06 -22.38 -20.46
C ARG A 105 0.75 -21.95 -21.67
N GLN A 106 0.25 -20.97 -22.43
CA GLN A 106 0.97 -20.42 -23.57
C GLN A 106 2.33 -19.84 -23.16
N SER A 107 2.38 -19.09 -22.06
CA SER A 107 3.64 -18.57 -21.50
C SER A 107 4.63 -19.69 -21.16
N TYR A 108 4.14 -20.80 -20.61
CA TYR A 108 4.98 -21.95 -20.26
C TYR A 108 5.48 -22.72 -21.49
N GLU A 109 4.62 -22.94 -22.48
CA GLU A 109 4.95 -23.69 -23.71
C GLU A 109 5.93 -22.93 -24.62
N THR A 110 5.75 -21.60 -24.72
CA THR A 110 6.56 -20.75 -25.61
C THR A 110 7.82 -20.22 -24.93
N GLY A 111 7.84 -20.18 -23.60
CA GLY A 111 8.88 -19.51 -22.81
C GLY A 111 8.73 -17.97 -22.78
N GLU A 112 7.71 -17.40 -23.42
CA GLU A 112 7.43 -15.97 -23.35
C GLU A 112 6.79 -15.61 -22.00
N SER A 113 7.36 -14.64 -21.28
CA SER A 113 6.88 -14.27 -19.94
C SER A 113 5.53 -13.55 -19.96
N LEU A 114 4.69 -13.79 -18.95
CA LEU A 114 3.47 -13.03 -18.71
C LEU A 114 3.78 -11.54 -18.45
N VAL A 115 3.14 -10.66 -19.22
CA VAL A 115 3.26 -9.21 -19.06
C VAL A 115 2.20 -8.70 -18.09
N TRP A 116 2.57 -8.65 -16.80
CA TRP A 116 1.68 -8.20 -15.74
C TRP A 116 1.48 -6.68 -15.72
N ASN A 117 0.25 -6.24 -15.45
CA ASN A 117 -0.06 -4.84 -15.23
C ASN A 117 0.26 -4.45 -13.79
N LYS A 118 1.33 -3.67 -13.61
CA LYS A 118 1.80 -3.25 -12.28
C LYS A 118 0.82 -2.27 -11.62
N VAL A 119 0.21 -2.71 -10.52
CA VAL A 119 -0.78 -1.93 -9.76
C VAL A 119 -0.13 -0.85 -8.89
N ASN A 120 0.95 -1.22 -8.19
CA ASN A 120 1.68 -0.32 -7.29
C ASN A 120 2.93 0.18 -8.01
N LYS A 121 2.86 1.36 -8.63
CA LYS A 121 3.98 2.01 -9.32
C LYS A 121 4.30 3.35 -8.65
N VAL A 122 5.53 3.49 -8.17
CA VAL A 122 6.13 4.79 -7.83
C VAL A 122 6.81 5.36 -9.08
N PRO A 123 7.00 6.70 -9.18
CA PRO A 123 7.74 7.30 -10.28
C PRO A 123 9.18 6.77 -10.38
N GLU A 124 9.77 6.83 -11.58
CA GLU A 124 11.10 6.25 -11.84
C GLU A 124 12.24 6.97 -11.12
N PHE A 125 12.05 8.24 -10.75
CA PHE A 125 12.97 9.00 -9.91
C PHE A 125 12.84 8.67 -8.41
N VAL A 126 12.02 7.69 -8.05
CA VAL A 126 11.86 7.18 -6.68
C VAL A 126 12.44 5.78 -6.59
N TYR A 127 13.55 5.67 -5.88
CA TYR A 127 14.10 4.40 -5.46
C TYR A 127 13.40 3.90 -4.20
N PHE A 128 12.58 2.87 -4.35
CA PHE A 128 11.95 2.17 -3.24
C PHE A 128 12.66 0.85 -2.96
N ASN A 129 12.82 0.49 -1.69
CA ASN A 129 13.47 -0.75 -1.28
C ASN A 129 12.58 -1.59 -0.35
N HIS A 130 12.04 -2.72 -0.83
CA HIS A 130 11.17 -3.58 -0.02
C HIS A 130 11.88 -4.18 1.22
N SER A 131 13.09 -4.71 1.05
CA SER A 131 13.76 -5.48 2.10
C SER A 131 13.97 -4.70 3.39
N ILE A 132 14.30 -3.41 3.30
CA ILE A 132 14.49 -2.58 4.50
C ILE A 132 13.17 -2.39 5.27
N HIS A 133 12.04 -2.22 4.59
CA HIS A 133 10.75 -2.02 5.27
C HIS A 133 10.33 -3.29 6.01
N ILE A 134 10.49 -4.45 5.38
CA ILE A 134 10.22 -5.74 6.03
C ILE A 134 11.18 -5.99 7.19
N ALA A 135 12.49 -5.73 7.00
CA ALA A 135 13.49 -5.86 8.06
C ALA A 135 13.25 -4.95 9.27
N ARG A 136 12.55 -3.82 9.08
CA ARG A 136 12.12 -2.93 10.18
C ARG A 136 10.75 -3.28 10.75
N GLY A 137 10.04 -4.24 10.17
CA GLY A 137 8.76 -4.73 10.66
C GLY A 137 7.56 -3.94 10.14
N VAL A 138 7.61 -3.41 8.91
CA VAL A 138 6.43 -2.79 8.28
C VAL A 138 5.59 -3.90 7.64
N SER A 139 4.31 -3.99 8.02
CA SER A 139 3.40 -4.99 7.44
C SER A 139 3.05 -4.68 5.98
N CYS A 140 2.91 -5.71 5.14
CA CYS A 140 2.50 -5.57 3.74
C CYS A 140 1.19 -4.78 3.62
N ASN A 141 0.24 -5.01 4.53
CA ASN A 141 -1.08 -4.37 4.48
C ASN A 141 -1.08 -2.88 4.82
N GLU A 142 -0.04 -2.37 5.50
CA GLU A 142 0.12 -0.93 5.71
C GLU A 142 0.24 -0.19 4.37
N CYS A 143 0.92 -0.81 3.39
CA CYS A 143 1.20 -0.25 2.07
C CYS A 143 0.23 -0.75 0.98
N HIS A 144 -0.07 -2.05 0.99
CA HIS A 144 -0.81 -2.72 -0.09
C HIS A 144 -2.30 -2.91 0.21
N GLY A 145 -2.78 -2.53 1.39
CA GLY A 145 -4.15 -2.78 1.85
C GLY A 145 -4.37 -4.26 2.18
N ALA A 146 -5.63 -4.69 2.30
CA ALA A 146 -5.98 -6.07 2.66
C ALA A 146 -5.79 -7.07 1.49
N VAL A 147 -4.54 -7.33 1.10
CA VAL A 147 -4.19 -8.17 -0.06
C VAL A 147 -4.80 -9.57 0.02
N THR A 148 -4.84 -10.16 1.22
CA THR A 148 -5.46 -11.49 1.44
C THR A 148 -6.98 -11.51 1.20
N LYS A 149 -7.61 -10.36 0.96
CA LYS A 149 -9.03 -10.24 0.60
C LYS A 149 -9.26 -9.85 -0.85
N MET A 150 -8.20 -9.59 -1.61
CA MET A 150 -8.29 -9.13 -3.00
C MET A 150 -8.51 -10.32 -3.95
N GLN A 151 -9.72 -10.41 -4.50
CA GLN A 151 -9.98 -11.31 -5.64
C GLN A 151 -9.35 -10.78 -6.93
N MET A 152 -9.35 -9.46 -7.09
CA MET A 152 -8.59 -8.74 -8.11
C MET A 152 -7.72 -7.72 -7.40
N THR A 153 -6.44 -7.68 -7.73
CA THR A 153 -5.50 -6.78 -7.06
C THR A 153 -5.80 -5.34 -7.44
N ALA A 154 -5.92 -4.49 -6.42
CA ALA A 154 -6.08 -3.06 -6.55
C ALA A 154 -5.03 -2.35 -5.71
N LYS A 155 -4.80 -1.06 -6.00
CA LYS A 155 -3.86 -0.24 -5.25
C LYS A 155 -4.45 0.05 -3.87
N GLY A 156 -3.74 -0.31 -2.79
CA GLY A 156 -4.22 -0.11 -1.41
C GLY A 156 -4.00 1.29 -0.86
N ARG A 157 -2.94 1.98 -1.29
CA ARG A 157 -2.58 3.35 -0.89
C ARG A 157 -2.12 4.14 -2.11
N ASP A 158 -2.23 5.47 -2.08
CA ASP A 158 -1.86 6.29 -3.24
C ASP A 158 -0.35 6.27 -3.57
N LEU A 159 0.49 5.92 -2.59
CA LEU A 159 1.96 5.93 -2.67
C LEU A 159 2.54 7.31 -3.03
N SER A 160 1.85 8.38 -2.61
CA SER A 160 2.32 9.75 -2.70
C SER A 160 3.45 10.00 -1.71
N MET A 161 4.32 10.97 -2.04
CA MET A 161 5.39 11.40 -1.13
C MET A 161 4.86 11.82 0.24
N SER A 162 3.72 12.52 0.31
CA SER A 162 3.11 12.92 1.58
C SER A 162 2.77 11.72 2.46
N TRP A 163 2.23 10.65 1.86
CA TRP A 163 1.89 9.43 2.57
C TRP A 163 3.16 8.70 3.06
N CYS A 164 4.18 8.56 2.20
CA CYS A 164 5.48 8.00 2.62
C CYS A 164 6.10 8.77 3.80
N LEU A 165 6.05 10.11 3.74
CA LEU A 165 6.61 10.97 4.79
C LEU A 165 5.82 10.95 6.09
N GLU A 166 4.53 10.61 6.08
CA GLU A 166 3.74 10.44 7.30
C GLU A 166 4.36 9.34 8.18
N CYS A 167 4.67 8.21 7.54
CA CYS A 167 5.31 7.07 8.16
C CYS A 167 6.80 7.33 8.47
N HIS A 168 7.57 7.93 7.56
CA HIS A 168 8.99 8.24 7.82
C HIS A 168 9.18 9.26 8.96
N ARG A 169 8.22 10.18 9.18
CA ARG A 169 8.24 11.11 10.32
C ARG A 169 7.92 10.44 11.65
N ASN A 170 7.02 9.45 11.63
CA ASN A 170 6.50 8.81 12.83
C ASN A 170 6.50 7.27 12.70
N PRO A 171 7.65 6.63 12.43
CA PRO A 171 7.70 5.21 12.09
C PRO A 171 7.11 4.32 13.18
N GLU A 172 7.27 4.71 14.46
CA GLU A 172 6.74 4.02 15.63
C GLU A 172 5.22 3.73 15.56
N LYS A 173 4.46 4.52 14.80
CA LYS A 173 3.02 4.34 14.65
C LYS A 173 2.64 3.20 13.70
N TYR A 174 3.55 2.83 12.79
CA TYR A 174 3.27 1.90 11.68
C TYR A 174 4.11 0.62 11.76
N LEU A 175 5.13 0.56 12.61
CA LEU A 175 5.86 -0.68 12.84
C LEU A 175 4.93 -1.73 13.49
N TYR A 176 5.00 -2.94 12.96
CA TYR A 176 4.33 -4.11 13.50
C TYR A 176 5.13 -4.64 14.70
N VAL A 177 4.56 -4.41 15.88
CA VAL A 177 5.17 -4.70 17.19
C VAL A 177 4.42 -5.78 17.96
N GLU A 178 3.39 -6.37 17.36
CA GLU A 178 2.56 -7.39 17.99
C GLU A 178 3.11 -8.80 17.69
N GLY A 179 3.04 -9.68 18.68
CA GLY A 179 3.73 -10.98 18.67
C GLY A 179 4.45 -11.20 19.98
N GLU A 180 4.53 -12.44 20.45
CA GLU A 180 5.20 -12.76 21.72
C GLU A 180 6.66 -12.28 21.69
N GLU A 181 6.96 -11.25 22.49
CA GLU A 181 8.31 -10.93 22.94
C GLU A 181 8.83 -12.10 23.78
N GLY A 182 9.19 -13.21 23.13
CA GLY A 182 9.57 -14.45 23.78
C GLY A 182 10.16 -15.50 22.85
N ARG A 183 9.95 -15.40 21.54
CA ARG A 183 10.47 -16.36 20.55
C ARG A 183 11.60 -15.86 19.66
N GLY A 184 12.32 -14.79 20.06
CA GLY A 184 13.47 -14.30 19.29
C GLY A 184 13.14 -13.87 17.85
N ALA A 185 11.87 -13.72 17.49
CA ALA A 185 11.44 -13.41 16.13
C ALA A 185 11.90 -12.00 15.77
N SER A 186 12.68 -11.89 14.70
CA SER A 186 13.05 -10.65 14.06
C SER A 186 11.80 -9.84 13.65
N PRO A 187 11.92 -8.52 13.47
CA PRO A 187 10.80 -7.71 12.97
C PRO A 187 10.23 -8.22 11.64
N ALA A 188 11.07 -8.78 10.77
CA ALA A 188 10.65 -9.38 9.50
C ALA A 188 9.77 -10.61 9.74
N GLU A 189 10.19 -11.54 10.60
CA GLU A 189 9.40 -12.74 10.92
C GLU A 189 8.03 -12.39 11.50
N ARG A 190 7.95 -11.35 12.35
CA ARG A 190 6.66 -10.89 12.89
C ARG A 190 5.71 -10.40 11.80
N VAL A 191 6.21 -9.76 10.74
CA VAL A 191 5.36 -9.33 9.61
C VAL A 191 4.65 -10.52 8.97
N PHE A 192 5.35 -11.65 8.80
CA PHE A 192 4.75 -12.86 8.22
C PHE A 192 3.88 -13.63 9.23
N GLU A 193 4.23 -13.58 10.52
CA GLU A 193 3.44 -14.20 11.60
C GLU A 193 1.99 -13.70 11.59
N LEU A 194 1.72 -12.43 11.24
CA LEU A 194 0.35 -11.90 11.07
C LEU A 194 -0.50 -12.78 10.13
N TYR A 195 0.06 -13.17 8.99
CA TYR A 195 -0.65 -13.95 7.98
C TYR A 195 -0.73 -15.42 8.39
N ASP A 196 0.28 -15.93 9.10
CA ASP A 196 0.23 -17.28 9.70
C ASP A 196 -0.83 -17.40 10.79
N LYS A 197 -1.00 -16.36 11.62
CA LYS A 197 -2.12 -16.28 12.58
C LYS A 197 -3.47 -16.29 11.87
N GLN A 198 -3.60 -15.51 10.78
CA GLN A 198 -4.81 -15.50 9.95
C GLN A 198 -5.12 -16.89 9.39
N ARG A 199 -4.11 -17.57 8.87
CA ARG A 199 -4.21 -18.93 8.31
C ARG A 199 -4.60 -19.98 9.36
N ARG A 200 -4.03 -19.89 10.57
CA ARG A 200 -4.33 -20.79 11.69
C ARG A 200 -5.67 -20.50 12.37
N GLY A 201 -6.36 -19.41 11.99
CA GLY A 201 -7.60 -18.98 12.65
C GLY A 201 -7.39 -18.58 14.10
N GLU A 202 -6.20 -18.08 14.44
CA GLU A 202 -5.88 -17.65 15.79
C GLU A 202 -6.60 -16.35 16.16
N GLN A 203 -6.72 -16.10 17.47
CA GLN A 203 -7.29 -14.85 17.94
C GLN A 203 -6.37 -13.69 17.57
N LEU A 204 -6.89 -12.80 16.74
CA LEU A 204 -6.19 -11.59 16.33
C LEU A 204 -6.41 -10.47 17.34
N SER A 205 -5.37 -9.67 17.57
CA SER A 205 -5.48 -8.40 18.23
C SER A 205 -6.41 -7.46 17.44
N THR A 206 -6.83 -6.35 18.06
CA THR A 206 -7.59 -5.32 17.36
C THR A 206 -6.81 -4.73 16.18
N ARG A 207 -5.50 -4.50 16.32
CA ARG A 207 -4.68 -3.93 15.23
C ARG A 207 -4.41 -4.95 14.13
N GLU A 208 -4.11 -6.21 14.46
CA GLU A 208 -3.98 -7.29 13.48
C GLU A 208 -5.26 -7.43 12.65
N PHE A 209 -6.42 -7.43 13.32
CA PHE A 209 -7.71 -7.44 12.65
C PHE A 209 -7.87 -6.23 11.73
N ASN A 210 -7.55 -5.01 12.18
CA ASN A 210 -7.69 -3.81 11.36
C ASN A 210 -6.75 -3.82 10.14
N LEU A 211 -5.50 -4.27 10.32
CA LEU A 211 -4.53 -4.44 9.23
C LEU A 211 -5.04 -5.42 8.17
N LEU A 212 -5.57 -6.57 8.58
CA LEU A 212 -6.12 -7.58 7.66
C LEU A 212 -7.44 -7.16 7.01
N ASN A 213 -8.10 -6.11 7.50
CA ASN A 213 -9.37 -5.61 6.99
C ASN A 213 -9.26 -4.22 6.33
N ASP A 214 -8.05 -3.69 6.15
CA ASP A 214 -7.79 -2.35 5.62
C ASP A 214 -8.55 -1.23 6.35
N LYS A 215 -8.67 -1.36 7.68
CA LYS A 215 -9.32 -0.36 8.52
C LYS A 215 -8.28 0.60 9.06
N THR A 216 -8.43 1.89 8.76
CA THR A 216 -7.59 2.94 9.34
C THR A 216 -7.86 3.03 10.84
N THR A 217 -6.82 2.83 11.66
CA THR A 217 -6.92 3.06 13.11
C THR A 217 -5.76 3.87 13.63
N VAL A 218 -6.08 4.79 14.53
CA VAL A 218 -5.07 5.49 15.33
C VAL A 218 -4.48 4.47 16.31
N PRO A 219 -3.15 4.24 16.30
CA PRO A 219 -2.53 3.31 17.23
C PRO A 219 -2.71 3.78 18.68
N THR A 220 -2.86 2.83 19.60
CA THR A 220 -2.96 3.12 21.03
C THR A 220 -1.63 3.67 21.57
N ALA A 221 -1.67 4.35 22.71
CA ALA A 221 -0.46 4.86 23.35
C ALA A 221 0.56 3.74 23.67
N GLU A 222 0.09 2.53 23.97
CA GLU A 222 0.94 1.36 24.19
C GLU A 222 1.62 0.89 22.91
N GLN A 223 0.87 0.80 21.80
CA GLN A 223 1.43 0.43 20.50
C GLN A 223 2.49 1.42 20.04
N VAL A 224 2.27 2.72 20.27
CA VAL A 224 3.26 3.76 19.99
C VAL A 224 4.51 3.56 20.83
N ARG A 225 4.40 3.35 22.15
CA ARG A 225 5.56 3.09 23.02
C ARG A 225 6.36 1.87 22.57
N ASN A 226 5.69 0.77 22.22
CA ASN A 226 6.37 -0.44 21.73
C ASN A 226 7.06 -0.17 20.38
N GLY A 227 6.44 0.65 19.52
CA GLY A 227 7.05 1.15 18.29
C GLY A 227 8.29 1.99 18.51
N GLU A 228 8.27 2.88 19.51
CA GLU A 228 9.42 3.71 19.90
C GLU A 228 10.58 2.84 20.40
N GLN A 229 10.31 1.86 21.25
CA GLN A 229 11.30 0.88 21.71
C GLN A 229 11.90 0.09 20.55
N GLN A 230 11.08 -0.31 19.57
CA GLN A 230 11.59 -0.99 18.38
C GLN A 230 12.45 -0.07 17.52
N VAL A 231 12.05 1.18 17.31
CA VAL A 231 12.85 2.19 16.58
C VAL A 231 14.22 2.39 17.24
N GLU A 232 14.24 2.50 18.57
CA GLU A 232 15.47 2.64 19.36
C GLU A 232 16.35 1.39 19.26
N ARG A 233 15.78 0.19 19.52
CA ARG A 233 16.47 -1.10 19.42
C ARG A 233 17.09 -1.33 18.05
N LEU A 234 16.40 -0.89 16.99
CA LEU A 234 16.85 -1.04 15.60
C LEU A 234 17.80 0.08 15.13
N GLY A 235 18.06 1.08 15.97
CA GLY A 235 18.95 2.21 15.68
C GLY A 235 18.44 3.13 14.56
N VAL A 236 17.11 3.19 14.36
CA VAL A 236 16.52 3.95 13.25
C VAL A 236 16.64 5.46 13.50
N LYS A 237 17.35 6.17 12.61
CA LYS A 237 17.56 7.62 12.69
C LYS A 237 16.40 8.37 12.03
N LYS A 238 15.33 8.65 12.78
CA LYS A 238 14.09 9.29 12.28
C LYS A 238 14.34 10.55 11.43
N GLN A 239 15.27 11.41 11.83
CA GLN A 239 15.57 12.66 11.11
C GLN A 239 16.12 12.40 9.70
N GLN A 240 16.94 11.36 9.53
CA GLN A 240 17.55 11.02 8.23
C GLN A 240 16.57 10.35 7.27
N LEU A 241 15.47 9.77 7.77
CA LEU A 241 14.49 9.07 6.93
C LEU A 241 13.79 10.00 5.92
N MET A 242 13.81 11.31 6.15
CA MET A 242 13.15 12.29 5.28
C MET A 242 14.11 12.96 4.30
N ASP A 243 15.41 12.64 4.36
CA ASP A 243 16.38 13.23 3.46
C ASP A 243 16.14 12.76 2.03
N CYS A 244 16.33 13.65 1.05
CA CYS A 244 16.08 13.31 -0.35
C CYS A 244 16.90 12.10 -0.81
N TRP A 245 18.12 11.89 -0.29
CA TRP A 245 18.99 10.79 -0.69
C TRP A 245 18.42 9.40 -0.37
N ILE A 246 17.45 9.30 0.54
CA ILE A 246 16.82 8.03 0.91
C ILE A 246 16.02 7.45 -0.26
N CYS A 247 15.37 8.31 -1.06
CA CYS A 247 14.43 7.91 -2.11
C CYS A 247 14.76 8.50 -3.49
N HIS A 248 15.45 9.63 -3.57
CA HIS A 248 15.72 10.39 -4.79
C HIS A 248 17.23 10.40 -5.07
N ARG A 249 17.72 9.28 -5.58
CA ARG A 249 19.14 9.03 -5.87
C ARG A 249 19.36 8.81 -7.35
#